data_AF-A0A518LKI5-F1
#
_entry.id   AF-A0A518LKI5-F1
#
_cell.length_a   1.000
_cell.length_b   1.000
_cell.length_c   1.000
_cell.angle_alpha   90.00
_cell.angle_beta   90.00
_cell.angle_gamma   90.00
#
_symmetry.space_group_name_H-M   'P 1'
#
loop_
_entity.id
_entity.type
_entity.pdbx_description
1 polymer ?
#
loop_
_entity_poly.entity_id
_entity_poly.type
_entity_poly.pdbx_seq_one_letter_code
_entity_poly.pdbx_strand_id
1 'polypeptide(L)'
;MSKNKQQDQEYRHPIPRKQVLLLSCMDLRLLDDTVEFMNRLNLTNRYDQIVFAGAALGVLRLHSPPANAKVASSSSKWSDVFFHHLQVAIDVLGRKIKDIFILEHRDCGAYQHFHPTHNKPYEEGEEALEEKHHREQAFLLAEAIRDYCRDQQERARKSLRKAKAEGNSADQIKAENQLDAWADIKVRCFLMELDGEVKHLRKSKKKHNKSKSRTKRKK
;
A
#
# COMPACT_ATOMS: atom_id res chain seq x y z
N MET A 1 29.13 22.23 -6.13
CA MET A 1 28.92 21.10 -5.19
C MET A 1 27.93 21.46 -4.07
N SER A 2 26.65 21.69 -4.38
CA SER A 2 25.65 22.08 -3.36
C SER A 2 24.22 21.63 -3.69
N LYS A 3 24.03 20.38 -4.12
CA LYS A 3 22.69 19.79 -4.33
C LYS A 3 22.33 18.66 -3.33
N ASN A 4 23.29 18.12 -2.57
CA ASN A 4 23.02 16.95 -1.69
C ASN A 4 22.25 17.23 -0.39
N LYS A 5 22.09 18.49 0.06
CA LYS A 5 21.44 18.76 1.36
C LYS A 5 19.91 18.75 1.34
N GLN A 6 19.28 18.85 0.16
CA GLN A 6 17.81 18.84 0.04
C GLN A 6 17.24 17.42 -0.14
N GLN A 7 17.94 16.53 -0.86
CA GLN A 7 17.52 15.12 -1.03
C GLN A 7 17.55 14.32 0.29
N ASP A 8 18.45 14.67 1.22
CA ASP A 8 18.53 14.00 2.54
C ASP A 8 17.34 14.30 3.48
N GLN A 9 16.55 15.34 3.22
CA GLN A 9 15.42 15.70 4.10
C GLN A 9 14.12 14.95 3.80
N GLU A 10 13.99 14.34 2.62
CA GLU A 10 12.73 13.72 2.17
C GLU A 10 12.56 12.27 2.67
N TYR A 11 13.66 11.56 2.90
CA TYR A 11 13.69 10.19 3.43
C TYR A 11 13.81 10.11 4.96
N ARG A 12 13.02 10.89 5.72
CA ARG A 12 12.95 10.80 7.19
C ARG A 12 12.29 9.51 7.73
N HIS A 13 12.30 8.44 6.97
CA HIS A 13 11.76 7.15 7.38
C HIS A 13 12.89 6.14 7.52
N PRO A 14 12.92 5.36 8.61
CA PRO A 14 13.96 4.35 8.78
C PRO A 14 13.91 3.38 7.61
N ILE A 15 15.05 3.20 6.96
CA ILE A 15 15.24 2.27 5.85
C ILE A 15 14.80 0.86 6.32
N PRO A 16 13.98 0.13 5.53
CA PRO A 16 13.60 -1.22 5.88
C PRO A 16 14.83 -2.12 6.12
N ARG A 17 14.85 -2.79 7.27
CA ARG A 17 15.91 -3.74 7.63
C ARG A 17 15.62 -5.16 7.15
N LYS A 18 14.36 -5.47 6.88
CA LYS A 18 13.89 -6.78 6.39
C LYS A 18 13.43 -6.67 4.93
N GLN A 19 12.87 -7.75 4.41
CA GLN A 19 12.36 -7.78 3.04
C GLN A 19 11.15 -6.85 2.89
N VAL A 20 11.02 -6.29 1.69
CA VAL A 20 9.90 -5.44 1.30
C VAL A 20 9.03 -6.18 0.28
N LEU A 21 7.71 -6.00 0.35
CA LEU A 21 6.86 -6.29 -0.80
C LEU A 21 6.53 -4.97 -1.49
N LEU A 22 6.90 -4.83 -2.76
CA LEU A 22 6.60 -3.66 -3.57
C LEU A 22 5.36 -3.92 -4.44
N LEU A 23 4.37 -3.04 -4.36
CA LEU A 23 3.28 -2.92 -5.32
C LEU A 23 3.54 -1.69 -6.21
N SER A 24 3.46 -1.87 -7.52
CA SER A 24 3.72 -0.81 -8.51
C SER A 24 2.77 -0.91 -9.71
N CYS A 25 2.74 0.15 -10.52
CA CYS A 25 2.05 0.13 -11.80
C CYS A 25 2.80 -0.70 -12.85
N MET A 26 2.09 -1.22 -13.85
CA MET A 26 2.70 -1.90 -15.01
C MET A 26 3.29 -0.97 -16.08
N ASP A 27 3.27 0.34 -15.82
CA ASP A 27 3.74 1.35 -16.76
C ASP A 27 5.24 1.19 -17.03
N LEU A 28 5.60 0.98 -18.30
CA LEU A 28 6.97 0.70 -18.73
C LEU A 28 7.94 1.83 -18.41
N ARG A 29 7.44 3.06 -18.28
CA ARG A 29 8.27 4.25 -18.00
C ARG A 29 8.93 4.19 -16.63
N LEU A 30 8.38 3.39 -15.71
CA LEU A 30 8.81 3.35 -14.31
C LEU A 30 9.84 2.28 -14.00
N LEU A 31 10.17 1.39 -14.95
CA LEU A 31 10.93 0.18 -14.64
C LEU A 31 12.31 0.51 -14.02
N ASP A 32 13.07 1.37 -14.68
CA ASP A 32 14.42 1.74 -14.23
C ASP A 32 14.37 2.62 -12.98
N ASP A 33 13.47 3.60 -12.94
CA ASP A 33 13.29 4.51 -11.80
C ASP A 33 12.83 3.78 -10.54
N THR A 34 12.00 2.75 -10.69
CA THR A 34 11.59 1.87 -9.59
C THR A 34 12.78 1.11 -9.03
N VAL A 35 13.62 0.55 -9.89
CA VAL A 35 14.84 -0.15 -9.47
C VAL A 35 15.80 0.82 -8.78
N GLU A 36 15.99 2.02 -9.33
CA GLU A 36 16.85 3.04 -8.73
C GLU A 36 16.33 3.45 -7.35
N PHE A 37 15.04 3.75 -7.21
CA PHE A 37 14.40 4.07 -5.94
C PHE A 37 14.64 2.98 -4.88
N MET A 38 14.44 1.72 -5.25
CA MET A 38 14.66 0.59 -4.34
C MET A 38 16.15 0.42 -3.99
N ASN A 39 17.06 0.65 -4.94
CA ASN A 39 18.51 0.63 -4.72
C ASN A 39 18.96 1.73 -3.75
N ARG A 40 18.43 2.96 -3.87
CA ARG A 40 18.69 4.07 -2.93
C ARG A 40 18.28 3.74 -1.49
N LEU A 41 17.33 2.82 -1.31
CA LEU A 41 16.89 2.30 -0.02
C LEU A 41 17.65 1.04 0.43
N ASN A 42 18.75 0.67 -0.24
CA ASN A 42 19.52 -0.54 0.02
C ASN A 42 18.64 -1.81 -0.04
N LEU A 43 17.70 -1.86 -0.99
CA LEU A 43 16.77 -2.97 -1.17
C LEU A 43 17.15 -3.87 -2.35
N THR A 44 18.31 -3.67 -3.00
CA THR A 44 18.80 -4.57 -4.04
C THR A 44 18.74 -6.03 -3.58
N ASN A 45 18.01 -6.87 -4.32
CA ASN A 45 17.75 -8.29 -3.98
C ASN A 45 17.04 -8.52 -2.61
N ARG A 46 16.35 -7.52 -2.06
CA ARG A 46 15.62 -7.58 -0.78
C ARG A 46 14.16 -7.14 -0.90
N TYR A 47 13.58 -7.19 -2.09
CA TYR A 47 12.15 -7.03 -2.28
C TYR A 47 11.61 -8.03 -3.30
N ASP A 48 10.36 -8.45 -3.10
CA ASP A 48 9.55 -9.07 -4.14
C ASP A 48 8.63 -7.97 -4.72
N GLN A 49 8.31 -8.02 -6.02
CA GLN A 49 7.48 -7.02 -6.70
C GLN A 49 6.21 -7.64 -7.27
N ILE A 50 5.08 -6.98 -7.02
CA ILE A 50 3.78 -7.27 -7.60
C ILE A 50 3.36 -6.06 -8.44
N VAL A 51 2.81 -6.33 -9.62
CA VAL A 51 2.51 -5.30 -10.62
C VAL A 51 1.04 -5.38 -11.01
N PHE A 52 0.35 -4.23 -10.96
CA PHE A 52 -1.05 -4.07 -11.38
C PHE A 52 -1.21 -2.78 -12.19
N ALA A 53 -2.10 -2.74 -13.19
CA ALA A 53 -2.44 -1.49 -13.84
C ALA A 53 -3.00 -0.49 -12.81
N GLY A 54 -2.33 0.65 -12.61
CA GLY A 54 -2.70 1.65 -11.61
C GLY A 54 -2.40 1.28 -10.17
N ALA A 55 -1.47 0.35 -9.91
CA ALA A 55 -1.03 -0.02 -8.56
C ALA A 55 -2.21 -0.27 -7.60
N ALA A 56 -2.46 0.61 -6.61
CA ALA A 56 -3.56 0.42 -5.66
C ALA A 56 -4.94 0.48 -6.30
N LEU A 57 -5.14 1.36 -7.29
CA LEU A 57 -6.39 1.43 -8.05
C LEU A 57 -6.68 0.08 -8.73
N GLY A 58 -5.65 -0.53 -9.31
CA GLY A 58 -5.75 -1.83 -9.97
C GLY A 58 -6.25 -2.92 -9.03
N VAL A 59 -5.65 -3.00 -7.85
CA VAL A 59 -6.05 -3.96 -6.81
C VAL A 59 -7.49 -3.75 -6.37
N LEU A 60 -7.90 -2.50 -6.13
CA LEU A 60 -9.20 -2.18 -5.52
C LEU A 60 -10.36 -2.10 -6.51
N ARG A 61 -10.12 -1.66 -7.75
CA ARG A 61 -11.17 -1.17 -8.67
C ARG A 61 -11.26 -1.89 -10.00
N LEU A 62 -10.19 -2.55 -10.46
CA LEU A 62 -10.31 -3.33 -11.68
C LEU A 62 -11.17 -4.56 -11.41
N HIS A 63 -11.92 -4.98 -12.42
CA HIS A 63 -12.76 -6.17 -12.35
C HIS A 63 -12.28 -7.20 -13.39
N SER A 64 -12.57 -8.46 -13.12
CA SER A 64 -12.29 -9.58 -14.03
C SER A 64 -13.57 -10.40 -14.26
N PRO A 65 -14.09 -10.47 -15.50
CA PRO A 65 -13.51 -9.88 -16.74
C PRO A 65 -13.61 -8.35 -16.81
N PRO A 66 -12.81 -7.66 -17.65
CA PRO A 66 -12.91 -6.22 -17.90
C PRO A 66 -14.34 -5.90 -18.37
N ALA A 67 -15.01 -5.00 -17.66
CA ALA A 67 -16.46 -4.91 -17.75
C ALA A 67 -16.94 -3.97 -18.86
N ASN A 68 -17.70 -4.53 -19.80
CA ASN A 68 -18.94 -3.90 -20.30
C ASN A 68 -20.11 -4.15 -19.31
N ALA A 69 -19.84 -4.77 -18.16
CA ALA A 69 -20.82 -5.24 -17.19
C ALA A 69 -21.01 -4.24 -16.04
N LYS A 70 -22.19 -3.63 -15.99
CA LYS A 70 -22.73 -2.96 -14.80
C LYS A 70 -22.88 -3.98 -13.66
N VAL A 71 -21.84 -4.22 -12.87
CA VAL A 71 -22.00 -4.90 -11.57
C VAL A 71 -21.04 -4.28 -10.56
N ALA A 72 -21.62 -3.45 -9.71
CA ALA A 72 -21.06 -3.05 -8.42
C ALA A 72 -21.01 -4.29 -7.50
N SER A 73 -19.99 -5.13 -7.65
CA SER A 73 -19.63 -6.09 -6.61
C SER A 73 -18.62 -5.44 -5.67
N SER A 74 -18.89 -5.56 -4.37
CA SER A 74 -18.17 -4.97 -3.24
C SER A 74 -16.68 -5.36 -3.14
N SER A 75 -16.23 -6.40 -3.85
CA SER A 75 -14.84 -6.87 -3.82
C SER A 75 -14.28 -7.13 -5.23
N SER A 76 -13.11 -6.54 -5.50
CA SER A 76 -12.32 -6.79 -6.71
C SER A 76 -11.63 -8.16 -6.61
N LYS A 77 -11.77 -9.02 -7.62
CA LYS A 77 -11.02 -10.29 -7.71
C LYS A 77 -9.50 -10.07 -7.75
N TRP A 78 -9.05 -8.90 -8.20
CA TRP A 78 -7.64 -8.53 -8.17
C TRP A 78 -7.15 -8.26 -6.74
N SER A 79 -8.04 -7.83 -5.84
CA SER A 79 -7.76 -7.78 -4.41
C SER A 79 -7.46 -9.18 -3.86
N ASP A 80 -8.23 -10.18 -4.25
CA ASP A 80 -7.99 -11.57 -3.84
C ASP A 80 -6.63 -12.06 -4.35
N VAL A 81 -6.28 -11.76 -5.60
CA VAL A 81 -4.96 -12.09 -6.18
C VAL A 81 -3.82 -11.43 -5.39
N PHE A 82 -3.94 -10.14 -5.08
CA PHE A 82 -2.94 -9.43 -4.30
C PHE A 82 -2.76 -10.05 -2.90
N PHE A 83 -3.86 -10.27 -2.17
CA PHE A 83 -3.79 -10.85 -0.83
C PHE A 83 -3.30 -12.29 -0.83
N HIS A 84 -3.66 -13.07 -1.85
CA HIS A 84 -3.13 -14.42 -2.02
C HIS A 84 -1.61 -14.40 -2.25
N HIS A 85 -1.08 -13.51 -3.08
CA HIS A 85 0.38 -13.38 -3.26
C HIS A 85 1.08 -12.95 -1.99
N LEU A 86 0.53 -11.96 -1.26
CA LEU A 86 1.07 -11.54 0.04
C LEU A 86 1.10 -12.72 1.03
N GLN A 87 0.01 -13.51 1.07
CA GLN A 87 -0.07 -14.69 1.91
C GLN A 87 0.94 -15.76 1.51
N VAL A 88 1.06 -16.09 0.23
CA VAL A 88 2.04 -17.07 -0.27
C VAL A 88 3.47 -16.63 0.04
N ALA A 89 3.78 -15.34 -0.16
CA ALA A 89 5.10 -14.81 0.16
C ALA A 89 5.46 -15.02 1.64
N ILE A 90 4.54 -14.74 2.56
CA ILE A 90 4.78 -14.84 4.00
C ILE A 90 4.69 -16.29 4.49
N ASP A 91 3.58 -16.98 4.24
CA ASP A 91 3.26 -18.28 4.84
C ASP A 91 3.96 -19.46 4.14
N VAL A 92 4.18 -19.39 2.83
CA VAL A 92 4.69 -20.51 2.02
C VAL A 92 6.16 -20.33 1.67
N LEU A 93 6.52 -19.15 1.16
CA LEU A 93 7.90 -18.85 0.78
C LEU A 93 8.77 -18.36 1.96
N GLY A 94 8.17 -18.18 3.14
CA GLY A 94 8.88 -17.79 4.36
C GLY A 94 9.54 -16.41 4.28
N ARG A 95 9.04 -15.51 3.42
CA ARG A 95 9.60 -14.16 3.26
C ARG A 95 9.38 -13.36 4.54
N LYS A 96 10.44 -12.72 5.03
CA LYS A 96 10.41 -11.88 6.24
C LYS A 96 9.94 -10.47 5.91
N ILE A 97 8.77 -10.35 5.29
CA ILE A 97 8.19 -9.07 4.87
C ILE A 97 7.73 -8.31 6.13
N LYS A 98 8.31 -7.12 6.36
CA LYS A 98 7.91 -6.20 7.45
C LYS A 98 7.55 -4.80 6.96
N ASP A 99 7.73 -4.56 5.67
CA ASP A 99 7.41 -3.32 5.01
C ASP A 99 6.75 -3.66 3.67
N ILE A 100 5.60 -3.04 3.40
CA ILE A 100 4.90 -3.10 2.13
C ILE A 100 4.90 -1.69 1.55
N PHE A 101 5.42 -1.56 0.33
CA PHE A 101 5.47 -0.29 -0.39
C PHE A 101 4.39 -0.28 -1.45
N ILE A 102 3.56 0.75 -1.46
CA ILE A 102 2.63 1.06 -2.54
C ILE A 102 3.24 2.23 -3.31
N LEU A 103 3.72 1.99 -4.51
CA LEU A 103 4.34 2.97 -5.38
C LEU A 103 3.36 3.35 -6.49
N GLU A 104 2.70 4.49 -6.28
CA GLU A 104 1.91 5.17 -7.30
C GLU A 104 2.81 5.98 -8.22
N HIS A 105 2.30 6.41 -9.39
CA HIS A 105 3.03 7.30 -10.29
C HIS A 105 2.11 8.33 -10.96
N ARG A 106 2.71 9.44 -11.40
CA ARG A 106 2.09 10.49 -12.21
C ARG A 106 1.75 10.04 -13.63
N ASP A 107 0.77 10.72 -14.21
CA ASP A 107 0.30 10.50 -15.58
C ASP A 107 -0.06 9.02 -15.80
N CYS A 108 -0.80 8.46 -14.85
CA CYS A 108 -1.17 7.05 -14.86
C CYS A 108 -2.41 6.82 -15.72
N GLY A 109 -2.25 6.14 -16.86
CA GLY A 109 -3.37 5.81 -17.75
C GLY A 109 -4.50 5.03 -17.07
N ALA A 110 -4.20 4.18 -16.08
CA ALA A 110 -5.25 3.48 -15.34
C ALA A 110 -6.13 4.43 -14.52
N TYR A 111 -5.56 5.48 -13.91
CA TYR A 111 -6.35 6.49 -13.20
C TYR A 111 -7.21 7.31 -14.15
N GLN A 112 -6.71 7.61 -15.35
CA GLN A 112 -7.44 8.34 -16.37
C GLN A 112 -8.66 7.57 -16.89
N HIS A 113 -8.69 6.24 -16.76
CA HIS A 113 -9.81 5.42 -17.27
C HIS A 113 -10.71 4.83 -16.19
N PHE A 114 -10.15 4.50 -15.02
CA PHE A 114 -10.84 3.67 -14.02
C PHE A 114 -11.03 4.36 -12.66
N HIS A 115 -10.57 5.60 -12.48
CA HIS A 115 -10.81 6.29 -11.21
C HIS A 115 -12.32 6.63 -11.07
N PRO A 116 -12.96 6.36 -9.91
CA PRO A 116 -14.42 6.46 -9.78
C PRO A 116 -15.01 7.84 -10.06
N THR A 117 -14.22 8.89 -9.86
CA THR A 117 -14.63 10.30 -10.02
C THR A 117 -13.78 11.06 -11.02
N HIS A 118 -12.91 10.36 -11.77
CA HIS A 118 -12.04 10.97 -12.76
C HIS A 118 -11.76 9.97 -13.88
N ASN A 119 -12.24 10.26 -15.08
CA ASN A 119 -12.20 9.33 -16.22
C ASN A 119 -11.75 10.06 -17.50
N LYS A 120 -10.81 10.99 -17.34
CA LYS A 120 -10.15 11.73 -18.41
C LYS A 120 -8.66 11.84 -18.09
N PRO A 121 -7.81 12.23 -19.06
CA PRO A 121 -6.46 12.67 -18.78
C PRO A 121 -6.44 13.84 -17.81
N TYR A 122 -5.43 13.88 -16.92
CA TYR A 122 -5.17 15.06 -16.11
C TYR A 122 -4.59 16.16 -16.99
N GLU A 123 -5.10 17.38 -16.84
CA GLU A 123 -4.64 18.56 -17.57
C GLU A 123 -3.51 19.28 -16.79
N GLU A 124 -2.77 20.14 -17.49
CA GLU A 124 -1.75 21.00 -16.87
C GLU A 124 -2.38 21.83 -15.73
N GLY A 125 -1.76 21.83 -14.55
CA GLY A 125 -2.31 22.47 -13.35
C GLY A 125 -3.23 21.58 -12.49
N GLU A 126 -3.54 20.35 -12.90
CA GLU A 126 -4.33 19.38 -12.12
C GLU A 126 -3.46 18.45 -11.23
N GLU A 127 -2.17 18.72 -11.05
CA GLU A 127 -1.23 17.84 -10.33
C GLU A 127 -1.66 17.62 -8.88
N ALA A 128 -2.24 18.63 -8.24
CA ALA A 128 -2.76 18.50 -6.87
C ALA A 128 -3.98 17.58 -6.80
N LEU A 129 -4.83 17.57 -7.83
CA LEU A 129 -6.01 16.72 -7.93
C LEU A 129 -5.59 15.27 -8.18
N GLU A 130 -4.67 15.05 -9.11
CA GLU A 130 -4.10 13.73 -9.38
C GLU A 130 -3.45 13.14 -8.11
N GLU A 131 -2.59 13.90 -7.44
CA GLU A 131 -1.94 13.43 -6.20
C GLU A 131 -2.98 13.04 -5.15
N LYS A 132 -4.08 13.80 -5.07
CA LYS A 132 -5.18 13.49 -4.17
C LYS A 132 -5.83 12.15 -4.53
N HIS A 133 -6.12 11.88 -5.81
CA HIS A 133 -6.70 10.61 -6.24
C HIS A 133 -5.75 9.43 -5.98
N HIS A 134 -4.47 9.55 -6.32
CA HIS A 134 -3.47 8.52 -6.02
C HIS A 134 -3.36 8.25 -4.52
N ARG A 135 -3.27 9.31 -3.73
CA ARG A 135 -3.25 9.23 -2.27
C ARG A 135 -4.49 8.50 -1.74
N GLU A 136 -5.68 8.85 -2.20
CA GLU A 136 -6.91 8.22 -1.73
C GLU A 136 -6.90 6.71 -1.94
N GLN A 137 -6.59 6.22 -3.15
CA GLN A 137 -6.57 4.77 -3.40
C GLN A 137 -5.41 4.07 -2.66
N ALA A 138 -4.21 4.66 -2.64
CA ALA A 138 -3.07 4.10 -1.93
C ALA A 138 -3.34 3.95 -0.42
N PHE A 139 -4.03 4.92 0.19
CA PHE A 139 -4.41 4.84 1.60
C PHE A 139 -5.58 3.89 1.85
N LEU A 140 -6.54 3.77 0.93
CA LEU A 140 -7.60 2.76 1.01
C LEU A 140 -6.99 1.34 0.99
N LEU A 141 -6.08 1.05 0.06
CA LEU A 141 -5.41 -0.25 0.02
C LEU A 141 -4.52 -0.46 1.25
N ALA A 142 -3.81 0.57 1.71
CA ALA A 142 -3.02 0.46 2.92
C ALA A 142 -3.87 0.13 4.17
N GLU A 143 -5.11 0.59 4.24
CA GLU A 143 -6.06 0.19 5.28
C GLU A 143 -6.51 -1.26 5.10
N ALA A 144 -6.91 -1.67 3.90
CA ALA A 144 -7.25 -3.06 3.61
C ALA A 144 -6.12 -4.04 3.95
N ILE A 145 -4.86 -3.68 3.67
CA ILE A 145 -3.68 -4.49 4.05
C ILE A 145 -3.56 -4.62 5.56
N ARG A 146 -3.71 -3.51 6.31
CA ARG A 146 -3.65 -3.56 7.77
C ARG A 146 -4.77 -4.42 8.34
N ASP A 147 -5.96 -4.37 7.75
CA ASP A 147 -7.11 -5.16 8.17
C ASP A 147 -6.85 -6.65 7.92
N TYR A 148 -6.38 -6.99 6.72
CA TYR A 148 -5.96 -8.35 6.39
C TYR A 148 -4.87 -8.89 7.33
N CYS A 149 -3.83 -8.10 7.66
CA CYS A 149 -2.81 -8.51 8.62
C CYS A 149 -3.40 -8.77 10.02
N ARG A 150 -4.37 -7.98 10.47
CA ARG A 150 -5.05 -8.21 11.77
C ARG A 150 -5.85 -9.50 11.74
N ASP A 151 -6.55 -9.78 10.64
CA ASP A 151 -7.31 -11.02 10.47
C ASP A 151 -6.39 -12.25 10.48
N GLN A 152 -5.23 -12.19 9.81
CA GLN A 152 -4.23 -13.26 9.85
C GLN A 152 -3.69 -13.50 11.27
N GLN A 153 -3.38 -12.43 12.01
CA GLN A 153 -2.98 -12.55 13.42
C GLN A 153 -4.09 -13.14 14.28
N GLU A 154 -5.36 -12.77 14.06
CA GLU A 154 -6.47 -13.35 14.82
C GLU A 154 -6.62 -14.84 14.54
N ARG A 155 -6.52 -15.26 13.28
CA ARG A 155 -6.51 -16.69 12.89
C ARG A 155 -5.37 -17.43 13.56
N ALA A 156 -4.14 -16.90 13.52
CA ALA A 156 -2.99 -17.50 14.20
C ALA A 156 -3.19 -17.61 15.72
N ARG A 157 -3.76 -16.58 16.38
CA ARG A 157 -4.10 -16.62 17.81
C ARG A 157 -5.14 -17.70 18.13
N LYS A 158 -6.16 -17.87 17.29
CA LYS A 158 -7.17 -18.93 17.45
C LYS A 158 -6.52 -20.32 17.32
N SER A 159 -5.68 -20.52 16.30
CA SER A 159 -4.92 -21.75 16.11
C SER A 159 -4.02 -22.05 17.31
N LEU A 160 -3.33 -21.05 17.85
CA LEU A 160 -2.48 -21.19 19.03
C LEU A 160 -3.27 -21.61 20.27
N ARG A 161 -4.44 -20.99 20.53
CA ARG A 161 -5.31 -21.38 21.65
C ARG A 161 -5.79 -22.82 21.53
N LYS A 162 -6.20 -23.23 20.32
CA LYS A 162 -6.62 -24.60 20.04
C LYS A 162 -5.47 -25.59 20.27
N ALA A 163 -4.29 -25.33 19.71
CA ALA A 163 -3.13 -26.20 19.86
C ALA A 163 -2.64 -26.32 21.32
N LYS A 164 -2.82 -25.26 22.14
CA LYS A 164 -2.57 -25.30 23.58
C LYS A 164 -3.57 -26.19 24.33
N ALA A 165 -4.85 -26.08 24.01
CA ALA A 165 -5.89 -26.92 24.61
C ALA A 165 -5.71 -28.41 24.26
N GLU A 166 -5.23 -28.71 23.05
CA GLU A 166 -5.00 -30.08 22.56
C GLU A 166 -3.62 -30.64 22.96
N GLY A 167 -2.75 -29.83 23.58
CA GLY A 167 -1.38 -30.26 23.95
C GLY A 167 -0.45 -30.54 22.76
N ASN A 168 -0.78 -30.08 21.55
CA ASN A 168 0.03 -30.32 20.35
C ASN A 168 1.15 -29.27 20.20
N SER A 169 2.36 -29.61 20.64
CA SER A 169 3.52 -28.70 20.60
C SER A 169 3.92 -28.24 19.19
N ALA A 170 3.77 -29.09 18.16
CA ALA A 170 4.13 -28.74 16.79
C ALA A 170 3.20 -27.64 16.23
N ASP A 171 1.90 -27.79 16.47
CA ASP A 171 0.90 -26.80 16.05
C ASP A 171 1.03 -25.48 16.83
N GLN A 172 1.46 -25.53 18.10
CA GLN A 172 1.75 -24.33 18.89
C GLN A 172 2.90 -23.53 18.25
N ILE A 173 4.03 -24.17 17.95
CA ILE A 173 5.19 -23.52 17.32
C ILE A 173 4.80 -22.92 15.96
N LYS A 174 4.03 -23.67 15.16
CA LYS A 174 3.54 -23.18 13.86
C LYS A 174 2.68 -21.93 14.00
N ALA A 175 1.74 -21.92 14.94
CA ALA A 175 0.87 -20.79 15.18
C ALA A 175 1.60 -19.56 15.75
N GLU A 176 2.61 -19.77 16.60
CA GLU A 176 3.48 -18.69 17.12
C GLU A 176 4.32 -18.07 16.00
N ASN A 177 4.93 -18.89 15.14
CA ASN A 177 5.66 -18.41 13.97
C ASN A 177 4.77 -17.61 13.02
N GLN A 178 3.53 -18.07 12.79
CA GLN A 178 2.57 -17.34 11.96
C GLN A 178 2.18 -16.00 12.61
N LEU A 179 1.98 -15.97 13.93
CA LEU A 179 1.68 -14.74 14.64
C LEU A 179 2.82 -13.70 14.51
N ASP A 180 4.07 -14.14 14.68
CA ASP A 180 5.25 -13.29 14.47
C ASP A 180 5.38 -12.82 13.02
N ALA A 181 5.17 -13.72 12.05
CA ALA A 181 5.28 -13.40 10.62
C ALA A 181 4.36 -12.24 10.21
N TRP A 182 3.11 -12.24 10.67
CA TRP A 182 2.11 -11.21 10.37
C TRP A 182 2.12 -10.00 11.32
N ALA A 183 2.97 -10.01 12.35
CA ALA A 183 3.14 -8.89 13.27
C ALA A 183 3.95 -7.74 12.66
N ASP A 184 3.64 -6.52 13.09
CA ASP A 184 4.43 -5.29 12.83
C ASP A 184 4.71 -4.97 11.35
N ILE A 185 3.90 -5.48 10.42
CA ILE A 185 3.98 -5.13 9.01
C ILE A 185 3.57 -3.66 8.81
N LYS A 186 4.47 -2.86 8.25
CA LYS A 186 4.27 -1.44 7.97
C LYS A 186 3.88 -1.24 6.51
N VAL A 187 2.89 -0.41 6.25
CA VAL A 187 2.51 -0.03 4.88
C VAL A 187 2.90 1.42 4.64
N ARG A 188 3.68 1.68 3.59
CA ARG A 188 4.14 3.01 3.18
C ARG A 188 3.68 3.28 1.75
N CYS A 189 3.23 4.50 1.49
CA CYS A 189 2.65 4.88 0.20
C CYS A 189 3.51 5.98 -0.42
N PHE A 190 3.90 5.83 -1.67
CA PHE A 190 4.76 6.74 -2.40
C PHE A 190 4.08 7.17 -3.69
N LEU A 191 4.49 8.32 -4.21
CA LEU A 191 4.15 8.81 -5.53
C LEU A 191 5.45 9.13 -6.27
N MET A 192 5.62 8.54 -7.43
CA MET A 192 6.75 8.75 -8.32
C MET A 192 6.35 9.72 -9.44
N GLU A 193 7.20 10.71 -9.68
CA GLU A 193 7.14 11.59 -10.84
C GLU A 193 7.77 10.86 -12.05
N LEU A 194 7.46 11.28 -13.28
CA LEU A 194 7.97 10.61 -14.50
C LEU A 194 9.48 10.77 -14.74
N ASP A 195 10.15 11.61 -13.93
CA ASP A 195 11.61 11.78 -13.92
C ASP A 195 12.29 10.94 -12.83
N GLY A 196 11.55 10.07 -12.14
CA GLY A 196 12.05 9.15 -11.13
C GLY A 196 12.16 9.74 -9.72
N GLU A 197 11.80 11.01 -9.51
CA GLU A 197 11.70 11.59 -8.17
C GLU A 197 10.53 10.96 -7.40
N VAL A 198 10.77 10.60 -6.12
CA VAL A 198 9.80 9.85 -5.32
C VAL A 198 9.46 10.59 -4.03
N LYS A 199 8.18 10.89 -3.89
CA LYS A 199 7.60 11.55 -2.73
C LYS A 199 6.88 10.55 -1.83
N HIS A 200 7.14 10.62 -0.52
CA HIS A 200 6.36 9.84 0.46
C HIS A 200 5.01 10.50 0.76
N LEU A 201 3.92 9.77 0.51
CA LEU A 201 2.55 10.23 0.78
C LEU A 201 2.24 10.10 2.27
N ARG A 202 1.87 11.22 2.91
CA ARG A 202 1.48 11.27 4.32
C ARG A 202 -0.03 11.42 4.46
N LYS A 203 -0.62 10.85 5.53
CA LYS A 203 -2.02 11.16 5.90
C LYS A 203 -2.15 12.67 6.13
N SER A 204 -3.21 13.28 5.62
CA SER A 204 -3.47 14.69 5.92
C SER A 204 -3.70 14.85 7.42
N LYS A 205 -3.06 15.84 8.04
CA LYS A 205 -3.37 16.20 9.43
C LYS A 205 -4.80 16.76 9.42
N LYS A 206 -5.77 16.05 10.00
CA LYS A 206 -7.13 16.60 10.21
C LYS A 206 -6.98 17.91 10.97
N LYS A 207 -7.27 19.06 10.33
CA LYS A 207 -7.39 20.35 11.03
C LYS A 207 -8.58 20.22 11.98
N HIS A 208 -8.30 20.13 13.27
CA HIS A 208 -9.33 20.14 14.31
C HIS A 208 -9.89 21.57 14.41
N ASN A 209 -10.88 21.90 13.60
CA ASN A 209 -11.60 23.16 13.72
C ASN A 209 -12.46 23.11 15.00
N LYS A 210 -11.93 23.64 16.11
CA LYS A 210 -12.73 24.00 17.28
C LYS A 210 -13.67 25.15 16.89
N SER A 211 -14.89 24.83 16.49
CA SER A 211 -15.96 25.81 16.41
C SER A 211 -16.28 26.31 17.82
N LYS A 212 -15.84 27.53 18.15
CA LYS A 212 -16.28 28.24 19.36
C LYS A 212 -17.77 28.57 19.19
N SER A 213 -18.63 27.83 19.87
CA SER A 213 -20.03 28.21 20.07
C SER A 213 -20.07 29.47 20.94
N ARG A 214 -20.33 30.61 20.32
CA ARG A 214 -20.51 31.89 21.02
C ARG A 214 -21.99 32.03 21.35
N THR A 215 -22.39 31.60 22.54
CA THR A 215 -23.74 31.76 23.07
C THR A 215 -24.02 33.25 23.29
N LYS A 216 -24.80 33.87 22.39
CA LYS A 216 -25.39 35.19 22.64
C LYS A 216 -26.56 35.03 23.61
N ARG A 217 -26.34 35.34 24.89
CA ARG A 217 -27.42 35.71 25.82
C ARG A 217 -27.99 37.05 25.35
N LYS A 218 -29.24 37.07 24.86
CA LYS A 218 -30.02 38.30 24.75
C LYS A 218 -30.54 38.66 26.14
N LYS A 219 -30.32 39.92 26.52
CA LYS A 219 -31.07 40.63 27.56
C LYS A 219 -32.46 40.98 27.03
#